data_AF-A0A2D6E687-F1
#
_entry.id   AF-A0A2D6E687-F1
#
_cell.length_a   1.000
_cell.length_b   1.000
_cell.length_c   1.000
_cell.angle_alpha   90.00
_cell.angle_beta   90.00
_cell.angle_gamma   90.00
#
_symmetry.space_group_name_H-M   'P 1'
#
loop_
_entity.id
_entity.type
_entity.pdbx_description
1 polymer ?
#
loop_
_entity_poly.entity_id
_entity_poly.type
_entity_poly.pdbx_seq_one_letter_code
_entity_poly.pdbx_strand_id
1 'polypeptide(L)'
;MTFEETLIKSGLVRQKNLLGPSTKASAAPDTGVTILKKSAYYVIRDCADITQKYLPHLIYSSLDKPINHLRGKFSQAQIIDFVGRSKTDRWTKQLLNIVLTDIGTVQYKLATGSATDVDAEPITSPVFDYGSVNDDEDVYGDYNDDGLEAADVVDTEQPKSEVNVDDVTSIINKLIEIFEAK
;
A
#
# COMPACT_ATOMS: atom_id res chain seq x y z
N MET A 1 -6.99 12.89 11.92
CA MET A 1 -6.48 11.52 12.04
C MET A 1 -7.28 10.65 11.10
N THR A 2 -6.66 9.96 10.15
CA THR A 2 -7.35 9.14 9.14
C THR A 2 -7.76 7.78 9.71
N PHE A 3 -8.52 7.01 8.93
CA PHE A 3 -8.86 5.61 9.24
C PHE A 3 -7.60 4.76 9.41
N GLU A 4 -6.65 4.87 8.47
CA GLU A 4 -5.38 4.14 8.44
C GLU A 4 -4.52 4.47 9.65
N GLU A 5 -4.40 5.74 10.02
CA GLU A 5 -3.66 6.12 11.22
C GLU A 5 -4.29 5.51 12.48
N THR A 6 -5.63 5.45 12.53
CA THR A 6 -6.39 4.94 13.70
C THR A 6 -6.23 3.43 13.83
N LEU A 7 -6.23 2.75 12.69
CA LEU A 7 -5.91 1.35 12.55
C LEU A 7 -4.47 1.06 13.01
N ILE A 8 -3.49 1.83 12.53
CA ILE A 8 -2.07 1.70 12.93
C ILE A 8 -1.92 1.86 14.46
N LYS A 9 -2.53 2.89 15.06
CA LYS A 9 -2.48 3.08 16.53
C LYS A 9 -3.06 1.90 17.30
N SER A 10 -4.07 1.24 16.74
CA SER A 10 -4.74 0.08 17.32
C SER A 10 -3.93 -1.23 17.20
N GLY A 11 -2.86 -1.23 16.40
CA GLY A 11 -2.02 -2.40 16.17
C GLY A 11 -1.34 -2.93 17.44
N LEU A 12 -1.08 -4.24 17.43
CA LEU A 12 -0.38 -4.95 18.51
C LEU A 12 1.07 -5.26 18.16
N VAL A 13 1.40 -5.28 16.87
CA VAL A 13 2.75 -5.58 16.38
C VAL A 13 3.67 -4.36 16.40
N ARG A 14 4.99 -4.60 16.55
CA ARG A 14 6.03 -3.56 16.62
C ARG A 14 6.01 -2.63 15.40
N GLN A 15 5.68 -3.18 14.24
CA GLN A 15 5.67 -2.49 12.94
C GLN A 15 4.75 -1.28 12.91
N LYS A 16 3.77 -1.17 13.83
CA LYS A 16 2.90 0.02 13.92
C LYS A 16 3.66 1.33 14.13
N ASN A 17 4.87 1.25 14.67
CA ASN A 17 5.74 2.41 14.91
C ASN A 17 6.50 2.85 13.65
N LEU A 18 6.33 2.16 12.51
CA LEU A 18 7.07 2.47 11.28
C LEU A 18 6.56 3.70 10.56
N LEU A 19 5.32 4.15 10.77
CA LEU A 19 4.74 5.27 10.00
C LEU A 19 5.61 6.54 10.05
N GLY A 20 6.06 6.94 11.25
CA GLY A 20 6.91 8.11 11.41
C GLY A 20 8.28 7.98 10.74
N PRO A 21 9.05 6.91 11.04
CA PRO A 21 10.30 6.61 10.35
C PRO A 21 10.14 6.48 8.83
N SER A 22 9.08 5.84 8.33
CA SER A 22 8.86 5.66 6.89
C SER A 22 8.54 6.98 6.20
N THR A 23 7.74 7.87 6.80
CA THR A 23 7.51 9.20 6.21
C THR A 23 8.82 9.99 6.11
N LYS A 24 9.67 9.96 7.14
CA LYS A 24 10.99 10.60 7.09
C LYS A 24 11.89 9.98 6.02
N ALA A 25 11.99 8.66 5.99
CA ALA A 25 12.83 7.95 5.05
C ALA A 25 12.36 8.11 3.59
N SER A 26 11.06 8.24 3.35
CA SER A 26 10.55 8.51 1.99
C SER A 26 10.86 9.92 1.48
N ALA A 27 11.06 10.88 2.39
CA ALA A 27 11.37 12.25 2.02
C ALA A 27 12.89 12.52 2.01
N ALA A 28 13.61 11.94 2.97
CA ALA A 28 15.05 12.09 3.14
C ALA A 28 15.67 10.75 3.63
N PRO A 29 15.88 9.78 2.72
CA PRO A 29 16.48 8.46 3.00
C PRO A 29 17.83 8.50 3.72
N ASP A 30 18.61 9.55 3.50
CA ASP A 30 19.94 9.81 4.06
C ASP A 30 19.90 10.38 5.50
N THR A 31 18.71 10.57 6.07
CA THR A 31 18.58 11.08 7.44
C THR A 31 19.23 10.12 8.45
N GLY A 32 20.35 10.55 9.03
CA GLY A 32 21.05 9.81 10.10
C GLY A 32 21.92 8.65 9.61
N VAL A 33 22.09 8.50 8.30
CA VAL A 33 22.96 7.48 7.68
C VAL A 33 23.72 8.07 6.49
N THR A 34 24.96 7.64 6.27
CA THR A 34 25.69 8.00 5.04
C THR A 34 25.40 6.95 3.98
N ILE A 35 24.70 7.34 2.92
CA ILE A 35 24.37 6.47 1.80
C ILE A 35 25.51 6.51 0.78
N LEU A 36 26.18 5.38 0.60
CA LEU A 36 27.33 5.26 -0.31
C LEU A 36 26.94 4.98 -1.77
N LYS A 37 25.75 4.44 -2.00
CA LYS A 37 25.26 4.00 -3.32
C LYS A 37 23.92 4.65 -3.64
N LYS A 38 23.77 5.19 -4.85
CA LYS A 38 22.52 5.82 -5.32
C LYS A 38 21.32 4.88 -5.26
N SER A 39 21.49 3.63 -5.67
CA SER A 39 20.41 2.62 -5.64
C SER A 39 19.87 2.43 -4.22
N ALA A 40 20.75 2.39 -3.20
CA ALA A 40 20.33 2.30 -1.80
C ALA A 40 19.44 3.48 -1.37
N TYR A 41 19.70 4.69 -1.89
CA TYR A 41 18.86 5.86 -1.62
C TYR A 41 17.43 5.61 -2.10
N TYR A 42 17.26 5.17 -3.34
CA TYR A 42 15.94 4.92 -3.91
C TYR A 42 15.25 3.71 -3.31
N VAL A 43 15.98 2.63 -3.01
CA VAL A 43 15.40 1.48 -2.31
C VAL A 43 14.88 1.88 -0.94
N ILE A 44 15.66 2.63 -0.15
CA ILE A 44 15.18 3.13 1.15
C ILE A 44 13.96 4.02 0.96
N ARG A 45 14.01 4.96 0.01
CA ARG A 45 12.91 5.89 -0.28
C ARG A 45 11.62 5.14 -0.63
N ASP A 46 11.71 4.18 -1.54
CA ASP A 46 10.57 3.56 -2.18
C ASP A 46 10.03 2.41 -1.32
N CYS A 47 10.88 1.68 -0.58
CA CYS A 47 10.42 0.82 0.50
C CYS A 47 9.70 1.61 1.61
N ALA A 48 10.17 2.82 1.92
CA ALA A 48 9.52 3.67 2.92
C ALA A 48 8.18 4.23 2.42
N ASP A 49 8.06 4.56 1.13
CA ASP A 49 6.78 4.91 0.49
C ASP A 49 5.79 3.72 0.48
N ILE A 50 6.24 2.53 0.07
CA ILE A 50 5.44 1.29 0.14
C ILE A 50 4.98 1.02 1.57
N THR A 51 5.86 1.19 2.54
CA THR A 51 5.52 1.03 3.97
C THR A 51 4.39 1.98 4.36
N GLN A 52 4.39 3.24 3.94
CA GLN A 52 3.29 4.16 4.25
C GLN A 52 1.94 3.69 3.69
N LYS A 53 1.96 3.12 2.47
CA LYS A 53 0.76 2.66 1.77
C LYS A 53 0.18 1.35 2.34
N TYR A 54 1.05 0.40 2.71
CA TYR A 54 0.66 -0.97 3.07
C TYR A 54 0.86 -1.35 4.54
N LEU A 55 1.47 -0.47 5.36
CA LEU A 55 1.51 -0.67 6.80
C LEU A 55 0.10 -0.85 7.40
N PRO A 56 -0.94 -0.09 7.02
CA PRO A 56 -2.30 -0.33 7.51
C PRO A 56 -2.79 -1.76 7.25
N HIS A 57 -2.51 -2.33 6.07
CA HIS A 57 -2.87 -3.69 5.70
C HIS A 57 -2.18 -4.73 6.58
N LEU A 58 -0.88 -4.55 6.81
CA LEU A 58 -0.12 -5.41 7.73
C LEU A 58 -0.70 -5.35 9.14
N ILE A 59 -0.99 -4.15 9.64
CA ILE A 59 -1.57 -3.99 10.98
C ILE A 59 -2.93 -4.65 11.07
N TYR A 60 -3.81 -4.43 10.09
CA TYR A 60 -5.12 -5.06 10.06
C TYR A 60 -5.02 -6.59 10.08
N SER A 61 -4.20 -7.16 9.18
CA SER A 61 -4.02 -8.60 9.03
C SER A 61 -3.34 -9.26 10.24
N SER A 62 -2.65 -8.47 11.08
CA SER A 62 -2.03 -8.95 12.31
C SER A 62 -2.99 -9.09 13.50
N LEU A 63 -4.26 -8.68 13.36
CA LEU A 63 -5.27 -8.80 14.40
C LEU A 63 -6.04 -10.11 14.24
N ASP A 64 -6.16 -10.91 15.31
CA ASP A 64 -6.90 -12.19 15.26
C ASP A 64 -8.40 -12.01 14.97
N LYS A 65 -8.99 -10.93 15.50
CA LYS A 65 -10.40 -10.57 15.33
C LYS A 65 -10.50 -9.07 15.06
N PRO A 66 -10.11 -8.62 13.84
CA PRO A 66 -9.90 -7.20 13.55
C PRO A 66 -11.16 -6.37 13.80
N ILE A 67 -12.33 -6.87 13.39
CA ILE A 67 -13.62 -6.17 13.58
C ILE A 67 -13.91 -5.90 15.05
N ASN A 68 -13.75 -6.90 15.92
CA ASN A 68 -13.99 -6.75 17.35
C ASN A 68 -12.96 -5.82 18.00
N HIS A 69 -11.70 -5.90 17.56
CA HIS A 69 -10.62 -5.08 18.11
C HIS A 69 -10.73 -3.60 17.71
N LEU A 70 -11.38 -3.31 16.59
CA LEU A 70 -11.52 -1.95 16.04
C LEU A 70 -12.87 -1.29 16.34
N ARG A 71 -13.79 -2.02 16.98
CA ARG A 71 -15.09 -1.52 17.40
C ARG A 71 -14.97 -0.31 18.34
N GLY A 72 -15.75 0.73 18.09
CA GLY A 72 -15.80 1.98 18.82
C GLY A 72 -14.58 2.90 18.64
N LYS A 73 -13.64 2.56 17.75
CA LYS A 73 -12.39 3.32 17.58
C LYS A 73 -12.42 4.35 16.45
N PHE A 74 -13.31 4.18 15.49
CA PHE A 74 -13.44 5.09 14.36
C PHE A 74 -14.56 6.11 14.60
N SER A 75 -14.42 7.29 14.01
CA SER A 75 -15.52 8.24 13.83
C SER A 75 -16.21 8.05 12.49
N GLN A 76 -17.46 8.51 12.39
CA GLN A 76 -18.19 8.47 11.11
C GLN A 76 -17.45 9.22 10.00
N ALA A 77 -16.86 10.38 10.32
CA ALA A 77 -16.07 11.17 9.38
C ALA A 77 -14.85 10.40 8.83
N GLN A 78 -14.19 9.59 9.67
CA GLN A 78 -13.06 8.76 9.25
C GLN A 78 -13.49 7.67 8.27
N ILE A 79 -14.65 7.06 8.49
CA ILE A 79 -15.19 6.01 7.60
C ILE A 79 -15.60 6.61 6.26
N ILE A 80 -16.27 7.77 6.27
CA ILE A 80 -16.67 8.47 5.04
C ILE A 80 -15.45 8.86 4.21
N ASP A 81 -14.43 9.45 4.85
CA ASP A 81 -13.16 9.81 4.20
C ASP A 81 -12.45 8.59 3.61
N PHE A 82 -12.35 7.49 4.38
CA PHE A 82 -11.74 6.24 3.94
C PHE A 82 -12.42 5.64 2.71
N VAL A 83 -13.74 5.51 2.72
CA VAL A 83 -14.50 5.02 1.57
C VAL A 83 -14.40 5.99 0.40
N GLY A 84 -14.36 7.30 0.64
CA GLY A 84 -14.11 8.31 -0.37
C GLY A 84 -12.78 8.11 -1.09
N ARG A 85 -11.67 8.01 -0.33
CA ARG A 85 -10.31 7.79 -0.86
C ARG A 85 -10.15 6.42 -1.52
N SER A 86 -10.92 5.40 -1.12
CA SER A 86 -10.90 4.09 -1.79
C SER A 86 -11.29 4.12 -3.27
N LYS A 87 -11.92 5.22 -3.74
CA LYS A 87 -12.25 5.41 -5.16
C LYS A 87 -11.04 5.85 -5.99
N THR A 88 -10.12 6.61 -5.39
CA THR A 88 -8.95 7.18 -6.07
C THR A 88 -7.70 6.34 -5.81
N ASP A 89 -7.53 5.90 -4.57
CA ASP A 89 -6.28 5.34 -4.07
C ASP A 89 -6.35 3.81 -4.12
N ARG A 90 -5.52 3.18 -4.96
CA ARG A 90 -5.53 1.73 -5.19
C ARG A 90 -5.26 0.93 -3.91
N TRP A 91 -4.30 1.35 -3.09
CA TRP A 91 -3.96 0.69 -1.82
C TRP A 91 -5.10 0.82 -0.79
N THR A 92 -5.74 1.99 -0.70
CA THR A 92 -6.92 2.22 0.16
C THR A 92 -8.08 1.32 -0.26
N LYS A 93 -8.32 1.16 -1.57
CA LYS A 93 -9.31 0.23 -2.11
C LYS A 93 -9.04 -1.21 -1.72
N GLN A 94 -7.79 -1.65 -1.78
CA GLN A 94 -7.41 -3.00 -1.34
C GLN A 94 -7.67 -3.19 0.15
N LEU A 95 -7.34 -2.21 1.00
CA LEU A 95 -7.64 -2.28 2.43
C LEU A 95 -9.15 -2.40 2.67
N LEU A 96 -9.95 -1.60 1.97
CA LEU A 96 -11.42 -1.67 2.05
C LEU A 96 -11.93 -3.07 1.67
N ASN A 97 -11.41 -3.65 0.59
CA ASN A 97 -11.81 -4.99 0.16
C ASN A 97 -11.46 -6.07 1.20
N ILE A 98 -10.30 -5.97 1.85
CA ILE A 98 -9.91 -6.88 2.94
C ILE A 98 -10.93 -6.76 4.10
N VAL A 99 -11.21 -5.54 4.54
CA VAL A 99 -12.19 -5.28 5.61
C VAL A 99 -13.57 -5.82 5.26
N LEU A 100 -14.05 -5.57 4.04
CA LEU A 100 -15.34 -6.07 3.57
C LEU A 100 -15.37 -7.61 3.44
N THR A 101 -14.24 -8.23 3.12
CA THR A 101 -14.13 -9.70 3.09
C THR A 101 -14.33 -10.29 4.48
N ASP A 102 -13.71 -9.72 5.50
CA ASP A 102 -13.85 -10.17 6.90
C ASP A 102 -15.25 -9.93 7.47
N ILE A 103 -15.91 -8.85 7.04
CA ILE A 103 -17.31 -8.60 7.38
C ILE A 103 -18.23 -9.65 6.75
N GLY A 104 -17.77 -10.33 5.70
CA GLY A 104 -18.56 -11.29 4.92
C GLY A 104 -19.34 -10.63 3.76
N THR A 105 -19.06 -9.37 3.42
CA THR A 105 -19.72 -8.70 2.28
C THR A 105 -19.09 -9.05 0.93
N VAL A 106 -17.80 -9.42 0.87
CA VAL A 106 -17.11 -9.82 -0.39
C VAL A 106 -17.15 -11.33 -0.64
N GLN A 107 -17.36 -12.13 0.41
CA GLN A 107 -17.44 -13.61 0.34
C GLN A 107 -18.56 -14.11 -0.58
N TYR A 108 -19.53 -13.28 -0.96
CA TYR A 108 -20.57 -13.64 -1.93
C TYR A 108 -20.14 -13.44 -3.41
N LYS A 109 -19.14 -12.62 -3.71
CA LYS A 109 -18.72 -12.31 -5.10
C LYS A 109 -17.35 -12.86 -5.51
N LEU A 110 -16.45 -13.15 -4.56
CA LEU A 110 -15.12 -13.74 -4.87
C LEU A 110 -15.10 -15.27 -4.80
N ALA A 111 -16.04 -15.90 -4.09
CA ALA A 111 -16.14 -17.36 -4.01
C ALA A 111 -16.56 -18.02 -5.35
N THR A 112 -16.98 -17.24 -6.34
CA THR A 112 -17.19 -17.65 -7.74
C THR A 112 -16.01 -17.21 -8.61
N GLY A 113 -14.81 -17.72 -8.29
CA GLY A 113 -13.72 -18.03 -9.21
C GLY A 113 -13.13 -16.94 -10.10
N SER A 114 -11.94 -16.42 -9.75
CA SER A 114 -10.77 -16.43 -10.63
C SER A 114 -9.50 -16.06 -9.86
N ALA A 115 -8.43 -16.85 -10.04
CA ALA A 115 -7.10 -16.60 -9.47
C ALA A 115 -6.25 -15.73 -10.42
N THR A 116 -5.28 -14.98 -9.88
CA THR A 116 -4.16 -14.43 -10.66
C THR A 116 -2.89 -14.47 -9.84
N ASP A 117 -2.02 -15.43 -10.16
CA ASP A 117 -0.60 -15.47 -9.83
C ASP A 117 0.16 -14.46 -10.70
N VAL A 118 1.29 -13.90 -10.24
CA VAL A 118 2.65 -14.24 -10.75
C VAL A 118 3.77 -13.47 -10.03
N ASP A 119 4.88 -14.19 -9.92
CA ASP A 119 6.13 -13.97 -9.20
C ASP A 119 7.01 -12.80 -9.68
N ALA A 120 7.90 -12.37 -8.79
CA ALA A 120 8.98 -11.42 -9.01
C ALA A 120 10.36 -12.11 -9.05
N GLU A 121 11.41 -11.31 -9.31
CA GLU A 121 12.85 -11.40 -8.96
C GLU A 121 13.79 -11.31 -10.19
N PRO A 122 15.09 -10.95 -10.03
CA PRO A 122 15.75 -9.91 -9.21
C PRO A 122 16.70 -9.02 -10.09
N ILE A 123 17.41 -8.06 -9.49
CA ILE A 123 18.16 -6.95 -10.17
C ILE A 123 19.70 -7.10 -10.02
N THR A 124 20.60 -6.40 -10.81
CA THR A 124 22.13 -6.14 -10.73
C THR A 124 22.66 -4.79 -11.32
N SER A 125 23.56 -4.01 -10.64
CA SER A 125 24.06 -2.60 -10.92
C SER A 125 25.49 -2.19 -10.47
N PRO A 126 26.04 -1.06 -11.03
CA PRO A 126 26.47 0.10 -10.21
C PRO A 126 26.30 1.44 -11.03
N VAL A 127 27.20 2.44 -11.00
CA VAL A 127 27.08 3.80 -10.41
C VAL A 127 26.59 4.87 -11.44
N PHE A 128 25.65 5.78 -11.09
CA PHE A 128 25.21 6.88 -11.99
C PHE A 128 24.74 8.21 -11.33
N ASP A 129 24.72 9.27 -12.15
CA ASP A 129 24.42 10.70 -11.88
C ASP A 129 23.00 10.97 -11.33
N TYR A 130 22.89 11.87 -10.36
CA TYR A 130 21.73 12.04 -9.48
C TYR A 130 20.65 13.04 -9.96
N GLY A 131 20.84 13.67 -11.12
CA GLY A 131 20.04 14.82 -11.55
C GLY A 131 18.92 14.57 -12.56
N SER A 132 18.90 13.44 -13.26
CA SER A 132 17.92 13.15 -14.32
C SER A 132 17.41 11.73 -14.17
N VAL A 133 16.09 11.55 -14.14
CA VAL A 133 15.44 10.24 -14.23
C VAL A 133 14.75 10.23 -15.59
N ASN A 134 15.31 9.51 -16.56
CA ASN A 134 14.58 9.14 -17.76
C ASN A 134 13.73 7.90 -17.42
N ASP A 135 12.52 7.81 -17.97
CA ASP A 135 11.51 6.79 -17.61
C ASP A 135 11.93 5.34 -17.97
N ASP A 136 13.08 5.16 -18.64
CA ASP A 136 13.59 3.87 -19.12
C ASP A 136 14.80 3.33 -18.32
N GLU A 137 15.25 4.00 -17.23
CA GLU A 137 16.38 3.55 -16.41
C GLU A 137 15.94 2.68 -15.20
N ASP A 138 16.52 1.48 -15.04
CA ASP A 138 16.34 0.66 -13.83
C ASP A 138 17.03 1.30 -12.62
N VAL A 139 16.26 2.06 -11.86
CA VAL A 139 16.70 2.81 -10.67
C VAL A 139 17.18 1.90 -9.52
N TYR A 140 16.84 0.60 -9.54
CA TYR A 140 16.94 -0.30 -8.38
C TYR A 140 17.98 -1.43 -8.47
N GLY A 141 18.75 -1.53 -9.55
CA GLY A 141 19.90 -2.42 -9.73
C GLY A 141 20.48 -3.22 -8.52
N ASP A 142 20.82 -4.53 -8.63
CA ASP A 142 21.54 -5.29 -7.55
C ASP A 142 22.79 -4.53 -7.23
N TYR A 143 23.23 -4.69 -6.02
CA TYR A 143 24.30 -3.90 -5.48
C TYR A 143 25.71 -4.28 -6.03
N ASN A 144 25.84 -5.07 -7.13
CA ASN A 144 27.03 -5.85 -7.53
C ASN A 144 27.46 -5.98 -9.04
N ASP A 145 26.88 -5.35 -10.08
CA ASP A 145 27.17 -5.68 -11.51
C ASP A 145 27.44 -4.48 -12.44
N ASP A 146 28.64 -4.44 -13.04
CA ASP A 146 29.40 -3.33 -13.68
C ASP A 146 28.97 -2.81 -15.08
N GLY A 147 27.69 -2.90 -15.49
CA GLY A 147 27.15 -2.09 -16.60
C GLY A 147 27.67 -2.39 -18.02
N LEU A 148 27.14 -3.44 -18.66
CA LEU A 148 27.21 -3.67 -20.11
C LEU A 148 25.80 -3.89 -20.69
N GLU A 149 25.38 -2.93 -21.51
CA GLU A 149 24.08 -2.82 -22.19
C GLU A 149 23.82 -3.86 -23.30
N ALA A 150 22.53 -4.14 -23.57
CA ALA A 150 21.95 -4.18 -24.92
C ALA A 150 20.40 -4.15 -24.95
N ALA A 151 19.84 -3.00 -25.39
CA ALA A 151 18.73 -2.72 -26.34
C ALA A 151 17.29 -3.32 -26.25
N ASP A 152 16.31 -2.39 -26.27
CA ASP A 152 14.91 -2.25 -26.81
C ASP A 152 14.07 -3.48 -27.25
N VAL A 153 12.70 -3.50 -27.31
CA VAL A 153 11.67 -2.48 -27.66
C VAL A 153 10.21 -2.93 -27.31
N VAL A 154 9.31 -1.93 -27.18
CA VAL A 154 7.84 -1.76 -27.47
C VAL A 154 6.64 -2.38 -26.69
N ASP A 155 5.78 -1.42 -26.31
CA ASP A 155 4.33 -1.16 -26.55
C ASP A 155 3.13 -1.78 -25.79
N THR A 156 2.16 -0.87 -25.66
CA THR A 156 0.83 -0.74 -25.07
C THR A 156 -0.18 -1.90 -25.10
N GLU A 157 -1.09 -1.92 -24.10
CA GLU A 157 -2.56 -1.74 -24.29
C GLU A 157 -3.39 -1.79 -22.96
N GLN A 158 -4.36 -0.87 -22.81
CA GLN A 158 -5.61 -1.04 -22.01
C GLN A 158 -6.66 -1.81 -22.88
N PRO A 159 -7.93 -2.11 -22.50
CA PRO A 159 -8.70 -1.91 -21.25
C PRO A 159 -9.56 -3.15 -20.82
N LYS A 160 -10.29 -3.11 -19.69
CA LYS A 160 -11.78 -3.28 -19.66
C LYS A 160 -12.45 -3.39 -18.29
N SER A 161 -13.62 -2.74 -18.28
CA SER A 161 -14.82 -2.89 -17.44
C SER A 161 -14.67 -2.76 -15.93
N GLU A 162 -15.00 -1.55 -15.47
CA GLU A 162 -15.33 -1.27 -14.08
C GLU A 162 -16.50 -2.15 -13.62
N VAL A 163 -16.22 -3.03 -12.67
CA VAL A 163 -17.26 -3.67 -11.88
C VAL A 163 -17.87 -2.58 -10.99
N ASN A 164 -19.14 -2.33 -11.25
CA ASN A 164 -20.01 -1.39 -10.55
C ASN A 164 -19.95 -1.55 -9.01
N VAL A 165 -19.54 -0.48 -8.32
CA VAL A 165 -19.47 -0.35 -6.85
C VAL A 165 -20.58 0.62 -6.38
N ASP A 166 -21.79 0.55 -6.94
CA ASP A 166 -22.81 1.60 -6.80
C ASP A 166 -23.65 1.56 -5.52
N ASP A 167 -23.08 1.16 -4.39
CA ASP A 167 -23.72 1.54 -3.12
C ASP A 167 -22.73 1.95 -2.03
N VAL A 168 -22.00 3.02 -2.33
CA VAL A 168 -21.09 3.71 -1.43
C VAL A 168 -21.79 4.08 -0.11
N THR A 169 -23.05 4.50 -0.19
CA THR A 169 -23.85 4.86 0.98
C THR A 169 -24.14 3.66 1.87
N SER A 170 -24.52 2.52 1.28
CA SER A 170 -24.71 1.28 2.05
C SER A 170 -23.40 0.75 2.64
N ILE A 171 -22.28 0.86 1.93
CA ILE A 171 -20.96 0.49 2.47
C ILE A 171 -20.64 1.37 3.69
N ILE A 172 -20.79 2.69 3.58
CA ILE A 172 -20.54 3.62 4.70
C ILE A 172 -21.42 3.28 5.89
N ASN A 173 -22.73 3.11 5.69
CA ASN A 173 -23.68 2.79 6.76
C ASN A 173 -23.33 1.46 7.43
N LYS A 174 -22.95 0.44 6.64
CA LYS A 174 -22.58 -0.87 7.16
C LYS A 174 -21.29 -0.82 7.98
N LEU A 175 -20.29 -0.06 7.52
CA LEU A 175 -19.05 0.12 8.28
C LEU A 175 -19.28 0.90 9.57
N ILE A 176 -20.13 1.94 9.56
CA ILE A 176 -20.51 2.70 10.76
C ILE A 176 -21.20 1.79 11.79
N GLU A 177 -22.13 0.96 11.34
CA GLU A 177 -22.84 -0.01 12.18
C GLU A 177 -21.86 -1.02 12.82
N ILE A 178 -21.04 -1.68 11.99
CA ILE A 178 -20.16 -2.76 12.42
C ILE A 178 -19.07 -2.28 13.38
N PHE A 179 -18.47 -1.14 13.05
CA PHE A 179 -17.43 -0.55 13.89
C PHE A 179 -17.99 0.29 15.02
N GLU A 180 -19.32 0.40 15.18
CA GLU A 180 -19.97 1.25 16.19
C GLU A 180 -19.33 2.65 16.23
N ALA A 181 -19.18 3.25 15.04
CA ALA A 181 -18.44 4.48 14.86
C ALA A 181 -19.17 5.69 15.48
N LYS A 182 -18.41 6.53 16.18
CA LYS A 182 -18.93 7.69 16.94
C LYS A 182 -19.00 8.96 16.11
#